data_AF-A0A2A2RWE6-F1
#
_entry.id   AF-A0A2A2RWE6-F1
#
_cell.length_a   1.000
_cell.length_b   1.000
_cell.length_c   1.000
_cell.angle_alpha   90.00
_cell.angle_beta   90.00
_cell.angle_gamma   90.00
#
_symmetry.space_group_name_H-M   'P 1'
#
loop_
_entity.id
_entity.type
_entity.pdbx_description
1 polymer ?
#
loop_
_entity_poly.entity_id
_entity_poly.type
_entity_poly.pdbx_seq_one_letter_code
_entity_poly.pdbx_strand_id
1 'polypeptide(L)' 'MGQQFNEFRAAELHCPKCGTCQPVRERPSATPGSRTIELLCFRCATVVGQHAVIDHSLTGKLTKLFSKLVKK' A
#
# COMPACT_ATOMS: atom_id res chain seq x y z
N MET A 1 -24.09 -0.27 -10.36
CA MET A 1 -23.43 -0.04 -9.06
C MET A 1 -21.99 0.37 -9.35
N GLY A 2 -21.70 1.68 -9.31
CA GLY A 2 -20.34 2.20 -9.50
C GLY A 2 -19.44 1.82 -8.33
N GLN A 3 -18.13 1.74 -8.55
CA GLN A 3 -17.15 1.41 -7.51
C GLN A 3 -17.35 2.35 -6.31
N GLN A 4 -17.84 1.81 -5.19
CA GLN A 4 -18.20 2.60 -4.00
C GLN A 4 -16.96 3.07 -3.22
N PHE A 5 -15.81 2.43 -3.46
CA PHE A 5 -14.52 2.79 -2.89
C PHE A 5 -13.44 2.61 -3.97
N ASN A 6 -12.62 3.64 -4.20
CA ASN A 6 -11.50 3.57 -5.15
C ASN A 6 -10.35 2.72 -4.58
N GLU A 7 -10.11 2.82 -3.26
CA GLU A 7 -9.05 2.11 -2.56
C GLU A 7 -9.43 1.96 -1.08
N PHE A 8 -9.29 0.76 -0.52
CA PHE A 8 -9.50 0.51 0.91
C PHE A 8 -8.20 0.83 1.67
N ARG A 9 -8.09 2.07 2.15
CA ARG A 9 -6.97 2.53 2.99
C ARG A 9 -7.44 2.72 4.42
N ALA A 10 -6.60 2.38 5.39
CA ALA A 10 -6.88 2.64 6.79
C ALA A 10 -6.91 4.17 7.02
N ALA A 11 -8.06 4.72 7.40
CA ALA A 11 -8.21 6.15 7.68
C ALA A 11 -7.65 6.53 9.06
N GLU A 12 -7.79 5.65 10.05
CA GLU A 12 -7.33 5.85 11.42
C GLU A 12 -6.76 4.55 12.02
N LEU A 13 -5.74 4.68 12.87
CA LEU A 13 -5.15 3.59 13.63
C LEU A 13 -4.84 4.02 15.06
N HIS A 14 -4.84 3.05 15.98
CA HIS A 14 -4.44 3.30 17.37
C HIS A 14 -2.94 3.59 17.46
N CYS A 15 -2.58 4.72 18.08
CA CYS A 15 -1.19 5.07 18.34
C CYS A 15 -0.82 4.71 19.79
N PRO A 16 0.13 3.77 20.03
CA PRO A 16 0.52 3.37 21.37
C PRO A 16 1.22 4.50 22.15
N LYS A 17 1.80 5.50 21.47
CA LYS A 17 2.39 6.67 22.13
C LYS A 17 1.39 7.76 22.50
N CYS A 18 0.32 7.91 21.71
CA CYS A 18 -0.72 8.91 22.00
C CYS A 18 -1.87 8.34 22.84
N GLY A 19 -1.99 7.02 22.91
CA GLY A 19 -3.05 6.32 23.65
C GLY A 19 -4.43 6.40 23.00
N THR A 20 -4.53 6.86 21.75
CA THR A 20 -5.80 7.10 21.07
C THR A 20 -5.74 6.67 19.60
N CYS A 21 -6.92 6.44 19.00
CA CYS A 21 -7.05 6.34 17.56
C CYS A 21 -6.76 7.70 16.93
N GLN A 22 -5.90 7.72 15.91
CA GLN A 22 -5.48 8.93 15.22
C GLN A 22 -5.52 8.69 13.70
N PRO A 23 -5.78 9.75 12.92
CA PRO A 23 -5.59 9.68 11.48
C PRO A 23 -4.14 9.33 11.15
N VAL A 24 -3.97 8.62 10.04
CA VAL A 24 -2.66 8.13 9.59
C VAL A 24 -2.17 8.90 8.38
N ARG A 25 -0.87 9.22 8.40
CA ARG A 25 -0.14 9.77 7.25
C ARG A 25 0.64 8.66 6.58
N GLU A 26 0.63 8.65 5.26
CA GLU A 26 1.39 7.67 4.50
C GLU A 26 2.77 8.19 4.16
N ARG A 27 3.79 7.36 4.39
CA ARG A 27 5.16 7.62 3.97
C ARG A 27 5.66 6.44 3.14
N PRO A 28 6.07 6.66 1.88
CA PRO A 28 6.73 5.60 1.13
C PRO A 28 8.08 5.29 1.76
N SER A 29 8.28 4.04 2.15
CA SER A 29 9.56 3.49 2.56
C SER A 29 10.09 2.63 1.41
N ALA A 30 11.21 3.05 0.82
CA ALA A 30 11.85 2.30 -0.25
C ALA A 30 12.68 1.15 0.34
N THR A 31 12.21 -0.08 0.15
CA THR A 31 13.03 -1.29 0.32
C THR A 31 13.37 -1.82 -1.08
N PRO A 32 14.61 -2.28 -1.35
CA PRO A 32 14.94 -2.86 -2.66
C PRO A 32 14.00 -4.02 -3.00
N GLY A 33 13.24 -3.87 -4.10
CA GLY A 33 12.31 -4.90 -4.59
C GLY A 33 10.87 -4.81 -4.09
N SER A 34 10.55 -3.97 -3.09
CA SER A 34 9.17 -3.78 -2.62
C SER A 34 8.85 -2.32 -2.32
N ARG A 35 7.74 -1.82 -2.87
CA ARG A 35 7.16 -0.54 -2.47
C ARG A 35 6.35 -0.76 -1.21
N THR A 36 6.89 -0.36 -0.07
CA THR A 36 6.18 -0.44 1.21
C THR A 36 5.75 0.97 1.60
N ILE A 37 4.53 1.10 2.12
CA ILE A 37 4.02 2.34 2.68
C ILE A 37 3.93 2.16 4.19
N GLU A 38 4.64 3.02 4.91
CA GLU A 38 4.53 3.16 6.35
C GLU A 38 3.34 4.06 6.69
N LEU A 39 2.56 3.64 7.68
CA LEU A 39 1.46 4.40 8.25
C LEU A 39 1.96 5.06 9.54
N LEU A 40 2.03 6.39 9.54
CA LEU A 40 2.53 7.20 10.63
C LEU A 40 1.38 7.89 11.36
N CYS A 41 1.41 7.89 12.69
CA CYS A 41 0.49 8.68 13.50
C CYS A 41 0.59 10.16 13.13
N PHE A 42 -0.54 10.82 12.83
CA PHE A 42 -0.59 12.22 12.46
C PHE A 42 0.06 13.16 13.50
N ARG A 43 -0.04 12.81 14.79
CA ARG A 43 0.38 13.67 15.91
C ARG A 43 1.86 13.51 16.27
N CYS A 44 2.31 12.27 16.47
CA CYS A 44 3.67 11.99 16.98
C CYS A 44 4.59 11.31 15.96
N ALA A 45 4.13 11.13 14.71
CA ALA A 45 4.88 10.50 13.61
C ALA A 45 5.40 9.08 13.93
N THR A 46 4.83 8.40 14.92
CA THR A 46 5.20 7.02 15.24
C THR A 46 4.60 6.09 14.19
N VAL A 47 5.39 5.11 13.73
CA VAL A 47 4.90 4.06 12.83
C VAL A 47 3.86 3.23 13.57
N VAL A 48 2.63 3.23 13.06
CA VAL A 48 1.48 2.49 13.61
C VAL A 48 1.06 1.33 12.71
N GLY A 49 1.62 1.24 11.51
CA GLY A 49 1.39 0.13 10.59
C GLY A 49 2.23 0.24 9.33
N GLN A 50 2.14 -0.77 8.48
CA GLN A 50 2.78 -0.81 7.17
C GLN A 50 1.96 -1.68 6.23
N HIS A 51 1.96 -1.35 4.94
CA HIS A 51 1.40 -2.22 3.90
C HIS A 51 2.30 -2.22 2.66
N ALA A 52 2.37 -3.38 2.00
CA ALA A 52 3.08 -3.52 0.74
C ALA A 52 2.15 -3.16 -0.42
N VAL A 53 2.68 -2.39 -1.37
CA VAL A 53 1.99 -2.07 -2.62
C VAL A 53 2.48 -3.06 -3.67
N ILE A 54 1.58 -3.95 -4.09
CA ILE A 54 1.82 -4.84 -5.22
C ILE A 54 1.47 -4.07 -6.50
N ASP A 55 2.48 -3.79 -7.32
CA ASP A 55 2.30 -3.15 -8.61
C ASP A 55 1.64 -4.13 -9.60
N HIS A 56 0.31 -4.15 -9.65
CA HIS A 56 -0.47 -4.99 -10.58
C HIS A 56 -0.24 -4.64 -12.07
N SER A 57 0.48 -3.56 -12.35
CA SER A 57 0.95 -3.18 -13.69
C SER A 57 1.92 -4.22 -14.30
N LEU A 58 2.63 -4.97 -13.47
CA LEU A 58 3.59 -5.99 -13.91
C LEU A 58 2.92 -7.31 -14.33
N THR A 59 1.81 -7.67 -13.69
CA THR A 59 1.03 -8.89 -14.03
C THR A 59 0.48 -8.84 -15.47
N GLY A 60 0.05 -7.68 -15.95
CA GLY A 60 -0.48 -7.53 -17.32
C GLY A 60 0.58 -7.56 -18.42
N LYS A 61 1.82 -7.17 -18.12
CA LYS A 61 2.94 -7.23 -19.08
C LYS A 61 3.54 -8.63 -19.18
N LEU A 62 3.65 -9.33 -18.06
CA LEU A 62 4.14 -10.71 -18.03
C LEU A 62 3.20 -11.65 -18.77
N THR A 63 1.88 -11.55 -18.57
CA THR A 63 0.90 -12.37 -19.31
C THR A 63 0.95 -12.13 -20.84
N LYS A 64 1.19 -10.89 -21.29
CA LYS A 64 1.43 -10.58 -22.71
C LYS A 64 2.73 -11.16 -23.25
N LEU A 65 3.80 -11.19 -22.44
CA LEU A 65 5.07 -11.80 -22.84
C LEU A 65 4.95 -13.33 -22.93
N PHE A 66 4.34 -13.98 -21.94
CA PHE A 66 4.10 -15.42 -21.95
C PHE A 66 3.22 -15.86 -23.13
N SER A 67 2.12 -15.13 -23.40
CA SER A 67 1.25 -15.44 -24.56
C SER A 67 1.95 -15.24 -25.90
N LYS A 68 2.94 -14.34 -26.00
CA LYS A 68 3.77 -14.16 -27.21
C LYS A 68 4.82 -15.27 -27.37
N LEU A 69 5.26 -15.86 -26.26
CA LEU A 69 6.25 -16.95 -26.23
C LEU A 69 5.63 -18.33 -26.48
N VAL A 70 4.40 -18.56 -26.02
CA VAL A 70 3.64 -19.82 -26.23
C VAL A 70 3.07 -19.94 -27.66
N LYS A 71 2.95 -18.83 -28.39
CA LYS A 71 2.37 -18.80 -29.75
C LYS A 71 3.40 -19.01 -30.87
N LYS A 72 4.59 -19.49 -30.53
CA LYS A 72 5.70 -19.80 -31.44
C LYS A 72 6.05 -21.28 -31.32
#